data_AF-A0A2G9YZI3-F1
#
_entry.id   AF-A0A2G9YZI3-F1
#
_cell.length_a   1.000
_cell.length_b   1.000
_cell.length_c   1.000
_cell.angle_alpha   90.00
_cell.angle_beta   90.00
_cell.angle_gamma   90.00
#
_symmetry.space_group_name_H-M   'P 1'
#
loop_
_entity.id
_entity.type
_entity.pdbx_description
1 polymer ?
#
loop_
_entity_poly.entity_id
_entity_poly.type
_entity_poly.pdbx_seq_one_letter_code
_entity_poly.pdbx_strand_id
1 'polypeptide(L)'
;MFFGSSSIDLQIIILLLGISVIASLVVFAVAKRKFLAVPIFSILVNAIFFLAVLTGSEIFRAYRIIWFGYFSFFIWPLLNIFLIIHYARTNPKK
;
A
#
# COMPACT_ATOMS: atom_id res chain seq x y z
N MET A 1 2.32 -19.95 12.61
CA MET A 1 1.10 -19.15 12.85
C MET A 1 1.45 -18.11 13.90
N PHE A 2 1.64 -16.85 13.51
CA PHE A 2 1.75 -15.77 14.48
C PHE A 2 0.33 -15.49 14.98
N PHE A 3 0.04 -15.95 16.20
CA PHE A 3 -1.28 -15.91 16.83
C PHE A 3 -1.60 -14.48 17.29
N GLY A 4 -2.08 -13.64 16.37
CA GLY A 4 -2.90 -12.48 16.69
C GLY A 4 -4.37 -12.85 16.47
N SER A 5 -5.28 -12.44 17.36
CA SER A 5 -6.71 -12.44 17.00
C SER A 5 -6.90 -11.53 15.78
N SER A 6 -7.90 -11.78 14.93
CA SER A 6 -8.18 -10.93 13.76
C SER A 6 -8.34 -9.44 14.12
N SER A 7 -8.67 -9.16 15.38
CA SER A 7 -8.73 -7.82 15.97
C SER A 7 -7.35 -7.17 16.14
N ILE A 8 -6.33 -7.93 16.57
CA ILE A 8 -4.95 -7.44 16.73
C ILE A 8 -4.33 -7.17 15.36
N ASP A 9 -4.51 -8.08 14.40
CA ASP A 9 -4.00 -7.88 13.05
C ASP A 9 -4.61 -6.61 12.44
N LEU A 10 -5.92 -6.37 12.66
CA LEU A 10 -6.60 -5.18 12.15
C LEU A 10 -6.00 -3.91 12.75
N GLN A 11 -5.73 -3.89 14.07
CA GLN A 11 -5.09 -2.74 14.72
C GLN A 11 -3.70 -2.45 14.14
N ILE A 12 -2.91 -3.49 13.89
CA ILE A 12 -1.58 -3.36 13.28
C ILE A 12 -1.70 -2.80 11.85
N ILE A 13 -2.63 -3.32 11.04
CA ILE A 13 -2.85 -2.81 9.67
C ILE A 13 -3.29 -1.34 9.72
N ILE A 14 -4.23 -0.98 10.59
CA ILE A 14 -4.71 0.41 10.73
C ILE A 14 -3.54 1.34 11.12
N LEU A 15 -2.70 0.91 12.07
CA LEU A 15 -1.52 1.67 12.47
C LEU A 15 -0.56 1.88 11.29
N LEU A 16 -0.25 0.82 10.55
CA LEU A 16 0.64 0.87 9.39
C LEU A 16 0.05 1.74 8.26
N LEU A 17 -1.26 1.67 8.03
CA LEU A 17 -1.96 2.54 7.08
C LEU A 17 -1.85 4.00 7.51
N GLY A 18 -2.06 4.28 8.80
CA GLY A 18 -1.88 5.62 9.36
C GLY A 18 -0.47 6.16 9.13
N ILE A 19 0.56 5.36 9.42
CA ILE A 19 1.97 5.71 9.15
C ILE A 19 2.20 5.97 7.65
N SER A 20 1.58 5.17 6.78
CA SER A 20 1.69 5.32 5.32
C SER A 20 1.06 6.61 4.81
N VAL A 21 -0.09 7.01 5.38
CA VAL A 21 -0.71 8.31 5.10
C VAL A 21 0.21 9.43 5.53
N ILE A 22 0.75 9.37 6.75
CA ILE A 22 1.66 10.40 7.27
C ILE A 22 2.91 10.50 6.39
N ALA A 23 3.54 9.38 6.05
CA ALA A 23 4.72 9.34 5.18
C ALA A 23 4.42 9.95 3.80
N SER A 24 3.28 9.61 3.21
CA SER A 24 2.83 10.21 1.94
C SER A 24 2.62 11.72 2.05
N LEU A 25 1.98 12.19 3.12
CA LEU A 25 1.75 13.62 3.37
C LEU A 25 3.06 14.39 3.56
N VAL A 26 4.03 13.81 4.28
CA VAL A 26 5.38 14.38 4.42
C VAL A 26 6.05 14.51 3.05
N VAL A 27 5.98 13.47 2.21
CA VAL A 27 6.48 13.57 0.83
C VAL A 27 5.73 14.65 0.06
N PHE A 28 4.41 14.74 0.18
CA PHE A 28 3.63 15.76 -0.52
C PHE A 28 4.03 17.18 -0.13
N ALA A 29 4.30 17.41 1.16
CA ALA A 29 4.70 18.70 1.70
C ALA A 29 6.14 19.09 1.33
N VAL A 30 7.07 18.13 1.32
CA VAL A 30 8.51 18.38 1.13
C VAL A 30 8.93 18.23 -0.34
N ALA A 31 8.31 17.32 -1.10
CA ALA A 31 8.68 17.08 -2.48
C ALA A 31 8.14 18.20 -3.38
N LYS A 32 9.05 18.83 -4.12
CA LYS A 32 8.70 19.76 -5.22
C LYS A 32 7.77 19.12 -6.27
N ARG A 33 7.75 17.78 -6.34
CA ARG A 33 6.94 16.98 -7.26
C ARG A 33 5.85 16.26 -6.49
N LYS A 34 4.77 17.00 -6.22
CA LYS A 34 3.57 16.54 -5.48
C LYS A 34 2.99 15.21 -6.00
N PHE A 35 3.17 14.94 -7.28
CA PHE A 35 2.77 13.68 -7.93
C PHE A 35 3.49 12.43 -7.38
N LEU A 36 4.63 12.55 -6.70
CA LEU A 36 5.34 11.43 -6.09
C LEU A 36 4.69 10.91 -4.79
N ALA A 37 3.85 11.71 -4.13
CA ALA A 37 3.17 11.28 -2.91
C ALA A 37 2.17 10.14 -3.18
N VAL A 38 1.45 10.21 -4.30
CA VAL A 38 0.46 9.21 -4.70
C VAL A 38 1.07 7.81 -4.94
N PRO A 39 2.13 7.64 -5.77
CA PRO A 39 2.77 6.34 -5.96
C PRO A 39 3.45 5.85 -4.67
N ILE A 40 4.03 6.73 -3.84
CA ILE A 40 4.61 6.31 -2.56
C ILE A 40 3.54 5.79 -1.60
N PHE A 41 2.42 6.51 -1.48
CA PHE A 41 1.27 6.03 -0.70
C PHE A 41 0.77 4.68 -1.22
N SER A 42 0.59 4.58 -2.53
CA SER A 42 0.13 3.37 -3.21
C SER A 42 1.05 2.18 -2.95
N ILE A 43 2.38 2.37 -3.00
CA ILE A 43 3.35 1.32 -2.70
C ILE A 43 3.29 0.91 -1.22
N LEU A 44 3.24 1.88 -0.30
CA LEU A 44 3.22 1.60 1.14
C LEU A 44 1.96 0.83 1.56
N VAL A 45 0.79 1.30 1.11
CA VAL A 45 -0.50 0.63 1.37
C VAL A 45 -0.51 -0.79 0.81
N ASN A 46 0.08 -0.98 -0.38
CA ASN A 46 0.18 -2.31 -0.96
C ASN A 46 1.08 -3.25 -0.17
N ALA A 47 2.26 -2.77 0.24
CA ALA A 47 3.19 -3.56 1.02
C ALA A 47 2.54 -4.05 2.32
N ILE A 48 1.68 -3.24 2.95
CA ILE A 48 0.93 -3.60 4.15
C ILE A 48 -0.08 -4.70 3.85
N PHE A 49 -0.89 -4.56 2.80
CA PHE A 49 -1.86 -5.60 2.45
C PHE A 49 -1.18 -6.88 1.98
N PHE A 50 -0.07 -6.78 1.27
CA PHE A 50 0.75 -7.92 0.85
C PHE A 50 1.35 -8.65 2.05
N LEU A 51 1.87 -7.91 3.04
CA LEU A 51 2.35 -8.48 4.30
C LEU A 51 1.22 -9.22 5.02
N ALA A 52 0.02 -8.64 5.08
CA ALA A 52 -1.13 -9.28 5.69
C ALA A 52 -1.58 -10.57 4.96
N VAL A 53 -1.43 -10.62 3.63
CA VAL A 53 -1.67 -11.85 2.85
C VAL A 53 -0.60 -12.90 3.15
N LEU A 54 0.69 -12.50 3.18
CA LEU A 54 1.81 -13.40 3.45
C LEU A 54 1.78 -13.99 4.87
N THR A 55 1.34 -13.23 5.86
CA THR A 55 1.22 -13.71 7.25
C THR A 55 0.05 -14.68 7.44
N GLY A 56 -0.77 -14.89 6.41
CA GLY A 56 -1.98 -15.71 6.49
C GLY A 56 -3.04 -15.07 7.38
N SER A 57 -3.08 -13.73 7.45
CA SER A 57 -4.03 -13.03 8.31
C SER A 57 -5.46 -13.30 7.86
N GLU A 58 -6.30 -13.72 8.81
CA GLU A 58 -7.72 -13.99 8.57
C GLU A 58 -8.55 -12.72 8.39
N ILE A 59 -7.97 -11.50 8.45
CA ILE A 59 -8.69 -10.24 8.24
C ILE A 59 -9.47 -10.26 6.94
N PHE A 60 -8.86 -10.72 5.85
CA PHE A 60 -9.51 -10.69 4.55
C PHE A 60 -10.77 -11.56 4.53
N ARG A 61 -10.76 -12.68 5.26
CA ARG A 61 -11.87 -13.61 5.38
C ARG A 61 -12.90 -13.13 6.41
N ALA A 62 -12.44 -12.68 7.58
CA ALA A 62 -13.27 -12.17 8.68
C ALA A 62 -14.10 -10.96 8.26
N TYR A 63 -13.52 -10.04 7.49
CA TYR A 63 -14.18 -8.83 7.00
C TYR A 63 -14.75 -8.98 5.58
N ARG A 64 -14.73 -10.18 4.99
CA ARG A 64 -15.24 -10.48 3.64
C ARG A 64 -14.65 -9.59 2.53
N ILE A 65 -13.41 -9.16 2.70
CA ILE A 65 -12.64 -8.31 1.76
C ILE A 65 -11.57 -9.10 1.02
N ILE A 66 -11.77 -10.41 0.80
CA ILE A 66 -10.82 -11.30 0.11
C ILE A 66 -10.37 -10.74 -1.25
N TRP A 67 -11.27 -10.05 -1.96
CA TRP A 67 -10.96 -9.39 -3.22
C TRP A 67 -9.86 -8.31 -3.09
N PHE A 68 -9.75 -7.62 -1.95
CA PHE A 68 -8.65 -6.67 -1.72
C PHE A 68 -7.29 -7.36 -1.61
N GLY A 69 -7.24 -8.59 -1.08
CA GLY A 69 -6.03 -9.41 -1.08
C GLY A 69 -5.60 -9.76 -2.50
N TYR A 70 -6.53 -10.27 -3.33
CA TYR A 70 -6.25 -10.58 -4.73
C TYR A 70 -5.86 -9.34 -5.55
N PHE A 71 -6.58 -8.24 -5.37
CA PHE A 71 -6.28 -6.98 -6.04
C PHE A 71 -4.90 -6.45 -5.66
N SER A 72 -4.55 -6.47 -4.37
CA SER A 72 -3.25 -6.03 -3.89
C SER A 72 -2.11 -6.91 -4.40
N PHE A 73 -2.35 -8.22 -4.56
CA PHE A 73 -1.33 -9.15 -5.04
C PHE A 73 -1.14 -9.11 -6.57
N PHE A 74 -2.23 -9.10 -7.34
CA PHE A 74 -2.18 -9.29 -8.80
C PHE A 74 -2.26 -7.98 -9.61
N ILE A 75 -3.16 -7.07 -9.24
CA ILE A 75 -3.50 -5.91 -10.07
C ILE A 75 -2.67 -4.69 -9.68
N TRP A 76 -2.49 -4.49 -8.38
CA TRP A 76 -1.86 -3.28 -7.85
C TRP A 76 -0.36 -3.13 -8.15
N PRO A 77 0.47 -4.19 -8.20
CA PRO A 77 1.86 -4.07 -8.63
C PRO A 77 1.95 -3.58 -10.08
N LEU A 78 1.06 -4.07 -10.95
CA LEU A 78 0.97 -3.63 -12.35
C LEU A 78 0.61 -2.15 -12.46
N LEU A 79 -0.35 -1.68 -11.65
CA LEU A 79 -0.72 -0.26 -11.59
C LEU A 79 0.45 0.64 -11.13
N ASN A 80 1.21 0.20 -10.12
CA ASN A 80 2.38 0.96 -9.65
C ASN A 80 3.50 1.00 -10.70
N ILE A 81 3.78 -0.12 -11.37
CA ILE A 81 4.74 -0.16 -12.47
C ILE A 81 4.31 0.80 -13.58
N PHE A 82 3.03 0.78 -13.96
CA PHE A 82 2.50 1.69 -14.97
C PHE A 82 2.64 3.16 -14.58
N LEU A 83 2.30 3.52 -13.33
CA LEU A 83 2.46 4.87 -12.80
C LEU A 83 3.93 5.32 -12.82
N ILE A 84 4.86 4.44 -12.44
CA ILE A 84 6.30 4.74 -12.47
C ILE A 84 6.77 4.97 -13.91
N ILE A 85 6.37 4.12 -14.86
CA ILE A 85 6.73 4.26 -16.28
C ILE A 85 6.16 5.56 -16.86
N HIS A 86 4.88 5.85 -16.59
CA HIS A 86 4.23 7.07 -17.07
C HIS A 86 4.92 8.33 -16.51
N TYR A 87 5.26 8.32 -15.22
CA TYR A 87 6.00 9.40 -14.59
C TYR A 87 7.40 9.57 -15.19
N ALA A 88 8.12 8.47 -15.45
CA ALA A 88 9.44 8.50 -16.08
C ALA A 88 9.40 9.06 -17.51
N ARG A 89 8.35 8.73 -18.29
CA ARG A 89 8.16 9.27 -19.65
C ARG A 89 7.78 10.75 -19.69
N THR A 90 6.98 11.21 -18.74
CA THR A 90 6.47 12.60 -18.70
C THR A 90 7.45 13.60 -18.09
N ASN A 91 8.42 13.12 -17.29
CA ASN A 91 9.49 13.94 -16.72
C ASN A 91 10.87 13.33 -17.02
N PRO A 92 11.29 13.25 -18.30
CA PRO A 92 12.64 12.80 -18.62
C PRO A 92 13.62 13.72 -17.90
N LYS A 93 14.51 13.14 -17.07
CA LYS A 93 15.63 13.90 -16.50
C LYS A 93 16.43 14.43 -17.68
N LYS A 94 16.45 15.76 -17.85
CA LYS A 94 17.53 16.43 -18.58
C LYS A 94 18.83 16.23 -17.82
#